data_AF-A0A1G9HBN0-F1
#
_entry.id   AF-A0A1G9HBN0-F1
#
_cell.length_a   1.000
_cell.length_b   1.000
_cell.length_c   1.000
_cell.angle_alpha   90.00
_cell.angle_beta   90.00
_cell.angle_gamma   90.00
#
_symmetry.space_group_name_H-M   'P 1'
#
loop_
_entity.id
_entity.type
_entity.pdbx_description
1 polymer ?
#
loop_
_entity_poly.entity_id
_entity_poly.type
_entity_poly.pdbx_seq_one_letter_code
_entity_poly.pdbx_strand_id
1 'polypeptide(L)'
;MRRSSEWVVVERSAPTRRISTLALYAGACAAGIAALYWLVHTEPARLDSGEPNPVAALPGFFTVMALIGAACFLVPLVRPPKLMVNHFGLRVRPSFGKALMIPWSNIEELAAIHVGSKRRGTSYLLFAADVYLGRGGSDRPGFLGRSVLREANRATEGLVAGFDLAVRCKDFATEPQQLLARLASYAPGHVQVVDRL
;
A
#
# COMPACT_ATOMS: atom_id res chain seq x y z
N MET A 1 35.85 -0.59 -13.34
CA MET A 1 34.96 0.17 -12.43
C MET A 1 34.27 -0.79 -11.49
N ARG A 2 34.54 -0.75 -10.17
CA ARG A 2 33.80 -1.55 -9.17
C ARG A 2 32.39 -0.97 -9.07
N ARG A 3 31.39 -1.64 -9.67
CA ARG A 3 29.97 -1.30 -9.42
C ARG A 3 29.70 -1.57 -7.94
N SER A 4 29.37 -0.55 -7.16
CA SER A 4 29.04 -0.77 -5.75
C SER A 4 27.76 -1.59 -5.67
N SER A 5 27.75 -2.60 -4.80
CA SER A 5 26.58 -3.40 -4.43
C SER A 5 25.64 -2.66 -3.48
N GLU A 6 25.90 -1.37 -3.25
CA GLU A 6 25.16 -0.55 -2.31
C GLU A 6 23.74 -0.31 -2.82
N TRP A 7 22.77 -0.55 -1.95
CA TRP A 7 21.37 -0.32 -2.24
C TRP A 7 21.04 1.14 -2.04
N VAL A 8 20.71 1.83 -3.13
CA VAL A 8 20.27 3.21 -3.07
C VAL A 8 18.81 3.23 -2.63
N VAL A 9 18.55 3.74 -1.43
CA VAL A 9 17.21 3.89 -0.87
C VAL A 9 16.52 5.09 -1.53
N VAL A 10 15.32 4.88 -2.07
CA VAL A 10 14.46 5.99 -2.46
C VAL A 10 13.82 6.56 -1.19
N GLU A 11 14.03 7.85 -0.96
CA GLU A 11 13.58 8.53 0.25
C GLU A 11 12.05 8.52 0.36
N ARG A 12 11.58 8.28 1.58
CA ARG A 12 10.14 8.18 1.86
C ARG A 12 9.55 9.54 2.11
N SER A 13 8.29 9.72 1.75
CA SER A 13 7.52 10.89 2.21
C SER A 13 7.20 10.75 3.70
N ALA A 14 7.12 11.88 4.39
CA ALA A 14 6.71 11.89 5.79
C ALA A 14 5.27 11.33 5.92
N PRO A 15 4.98 10.49 6.93
CA PRO A 15 3.67 9.85 7.08
C PRO A 15 2.57 10.80 7.60
N THR A 16 2.76 12.13 7.51
CA THR A 16 1.88 13.15 8.12
C THR A 16 0.41 12.99 7.74
N ARG A 17 0.12 12.75 6.45
CA ARG A 17 -1.24 12.47 5.98
C ARG A 17 -1.84 11.19 6.57
N ARG A 18 -1.02 10.17 6.86
CA ARG A 18 -1.49 8.91 7.45
C ARG A 18 -1.80 9.08 8.94
N ILE A 19 -1.01 9.90 9.63
CA ILE A 19 -1.26 10.29 11.03
C ILE A 19 -2.57 11.10 11.11
N SER A 20 -2.78 12.07 10.21
CA SER A 20 -4.02 12.85 10.20
C SER A 20 -5.25 11.98 9.90
N THR A 21 -5.15 11.03 8.95
CA THR A 21 -6.25 10.10 8.68
C THR A 21 -6.52 9.15 9.85
N LEU A 22 -5.49 8.71 10.56
CA LEU A 22 -5.65 7.88 11.77
C LEU A 22 -6.32 8.68 12.88
N ALA A 23 -5.93 9.93 13.09
CA ALA A 23 -6.56 10.81 14.07
C ALA A 23 -8.04 11.06 13.74
N LEU A 24 -8.36 11.32 12.48
CA LEU A 24 -9.75 11.47 12.01
C LEU A 24 -10.56 10.18 12.21
N TYR A 25 -9.98 9.03 11.85
CA TYR A 25 -10.60 7.72 12.06
C TYR A 25 -10.88 7.47 13.55
N ALA A 26 -9.88 7.67 14.41
CA ALA A 26 -10.01 7.49 15.86
C ALA A 26 -11.08 8.43 16.44
N GLY A 27 -11.10 9.69 16.02
CA GLY A 27 -12.12 10.66 16.44
C GLY A 27 -13.53 10.26 16.00
N ALA A 28 -13.71 9.84 14.75
CA ALA A 28 -15.01 9.39 14.24
C ALA A 28 -15.50 8.12 14.96
N CYS A 29 -14.62 7.14 15.19
CA CYS A 29 -14.95 5.94 15.95
C CYS A 29 -15.30 6.26 17.40
N ALA A 30 -14.53 7.12 18.07
CA ALA A 30 -14.80 7.53 19.44
C ALA A 30 -16.17 8.22 19.56
N ALA A 31 -16.49 9.13 18.64
CA ALA A 31 -17.79 9.81 18.62
C ALA A 31 -18.95 8.82 18.40
N GLY A 32 -18.81 7.88 17.46
CA GLY A 32 -19.82 6.85 17.19
C GLY A 32 -20.02 5.90 18.38
N ILE A 33 -18.93 5.45 19.01
CA ILE A 33 -18.98 4.60 20.20
C ILE A 33 -19.61 5.36 21.39
N ALA A 34 -19.26 6.63 21.60
CA ALA A 34 -19.85 7.46 22.65
C ALA A 34 -21.36 7.65 22.44
N ALA A 35 -21.80 7.89 21.19
CA ALA A 35 -23.22 7.97 20.86
C ALA A 35 -23.96 6.64 21.10
N LEU A 36 -23.35 5.51 20.79
CA LEU A 36 -23.89 4.18 21.08
C LEU A 36 -23.99 3.92 22.58
N TYR A 37 -22.95 4.27 23.35
CA TYR A 37 -22.99 4.19 24.81
C TYR A 37 -24.10 5.06 25.39
N TRP A 38 -24.28 6.28 24.87
CA TRP A 38 -25.36 7.16 25.29
C TRP A 38 -26.74 6.57 25.00
N LEU A 39 -26.94 6.00 23.81
CA LEU A 39 -28.22 5.43 23.37
C LEU A 39 -28.61 4.18 24.17
N VAL A 40 -27.64 3.38 24.57
CA VAL A 40 -27.84 2.05 25.17
C VAL A 40 -27.64 2.06 26.69
N HIS A 41 -27.26 3.21 27.30
CA HIS A 41 -26.96 3.31 28.72
C HIS A 41 -28.10 2.81 29.64
N THR A 42 -29.35 2.95 29.20
CA THR A 42 -30.53 2.54 29.96
C THR A 42 -30.96 1.09 29.72
N GLU A 43 -30.35 0.38 28.78
CA GLU A 43 -30.69 -0.99 28.45
C GLU A 43 -30.11 -1.99 29.47
N PRO A 44 -30.90 -2.96 29.95
CA PRO A 44 -30.40 -3.98 30.86
C PRO A 44 -29.45 -4.93 30.12
N ALA A 45 -28.42 -5.40 30.83
CA ALA A 45 -27.41 -6.32 30.29
C ALA A 45 -27.99 -7.71 29.94
N ARG A 46 -29.13 -8.08 30.53
CA ARG A 46 -29.86 -9.31 30.27
C ARG A 46 -31.33 -9.01 30.03
N LEU A 47 -31.95 -9.80 29.16
CA LEU A 47 -33.39 -9.81 28.95
C LEU A 47 -34.10 -10.44 30.16
N ASP A 48 -35.41 -10.25 30.27
CA ASP A 48 -36.22 -10.86 31.32
C ASP A 48 -36.20 -12.41 31.29
N SER A 49 -35.83 -13.00 30.15
CA SER A 49 -35.56 -14.43 29.98
C SER A 49 -34.25 -14.92 30.61
N GLY A 50 -33.40 -14.00 31.09
CA GLY A 50 -32.05 -14.28 31.59
C GLY A 50 -30.97 -14.37 30.50
N GLU A 51 -31.35 -14.29 29.22
CA GLU A 51 -30.44 -14.29 28.07
C GLU A 51 -29.68 -12.95 27.94
N PRO A 52 -28.45 -12.94 27.38
CA PRO A 52 -27.70 -11.71 27.16
C PRO A 52 -28.40 -10.79 26.16
N ASN A 53 -28.52 -9.50 26.50
CA ASN A 53 -29.13 -8.52 25.59
C ASN A 53 -28.11 -8.12 24.50
N PRO A 54 -28.36 -8.43 23.21
CA PRO A 54 -27.44 -8.08 22.13
C PRO A 54 -27.29 -6.57 21.95
N VAL A 55 -28.30 -5.76 22.31
CA VAL A 55 -28.27 -4.31 22.19
C VAL A 55 -27.25 -3.72 23.16
N ALA A 56 -27.25 -4.18 24.42
CA ALA A 56 -26.27 -3.79 25.44
C ALA A 56 -24.82 -4.13 25.08
N ALA A 57 -24.61 -5.13 24.21
CA ALA A 57 -23.27 -5.54 23.76
C ALA A 57 -22.74 -4.75 22.55
N LEU A 58 -23.60 -3.98 21.85
CA LEU A 58 -23.22 -3.24 20.64
C LEU A 58 -22.02 -2.29 20.85
N PRO A 59 -21.96 -1.46 21.92
CA PRO A 59 -20.82 -0.55 22.11
C PRO A 59 -19.49 -1.31 22.22
N GLY A 60 -19.48 -2.44 22.94
CA GLY A 60 -18.31 -3.30 23.06
C GLY A 60 -17.88 -3.90 21.72
N PHE A 61 -18.83 -4.44 20.95
CA PHE A 61 -18.58 -4.97 19.61
C PHE A 61 -17.96 -3.92 18.67
N PHE A 62 -18.55 -2.73 18.60
CA PHE A 62 -18.03 -1.65 17.76
C PHE A 62 -16.67 -1.14 18.23
N THR A 63 -16.39 -1.18 19.54
CA THR A 63 -15.07 -0.87 20.08
C THR A 63 -14.02 -1.87 19.58
N VAL A 64 -14.30 -3.17 19.62
CA VAL A 64 -13.38 -4.20 19.10
C VAL A 64 -13.15 -4.02 17.59
N MET A 65 -14.20 -3.77 16.82
CA MET A 65 -14.08 -3.52 15.38
C MET A 65 -13.27 -2.26 15.07
N ALA A 66 -13.44 -1.19 15.86
CA ALA A 66 -12.66 0.04 15.74
C ALA A 66 -11.17 -0.20 16.05
N LEU A 67 -10.86 -1.02 17.06
CA LEU A 67 -9.48 -1.39 17.38
C LEU A 67 -8.83 -2.22 16.26
N ILE A 68 -9.56 -3.16 15.67
CA ILE A 68 -9.08 -3.94 14.51
C ILE A 68 -8.80 -3.00 13.33
N GLY A 69 -9.72 -2.06 13.05
CA GLY A 69 -9.53 -1.06 12.00
C GLY A 69 -8.32 -0.15 12.26
N ALA A 70 -8.15 0.33 13.49
CA ALA A 70 -7.00 1.14 13.90
C ALA A 70 -5.68 0.38 13.74
N ALA A 71 -5.64 -0.91 14.09
CA ALA A 71 -4.49 -1.77 13.87
C ALA A 71 -4.10 -1.81 12.39
N CYS A 72 -5.08 -1.95 11.48
CA CYS A 72 -4.83 -1.92 10.03
C CYS A 72 -4.22 -0.59 9.54
N PHE A 73 -4.55 0.56 10.16
CA PHE A 73 -3.90 1.84 9.88
C PHE A 73 -2.47 1.93 10.41
N LEU A 74 -2.15 1.22 11.50
CA LEU A 74 -0.82 1.17 12.09
C LEU A 74 0.14 0.25 11.32
N VAL A 75 -0.37 -0.81 10.67
CA VAL A 75 0.49 -1.78 9.97
C VAL A 75 1.46 -1.11 8.97
N PRO A 76 1.04 -0.16 8.11
CA PRO A 76 1.96 0.52 7.20
C PRO A 76 2.96 1.47 7.88
N LEU A 77 2.74 1.89 9.13
CA LEU A 77 3.72 2.65 9.91
C LEU A 77 4.85 1.71 10.39
N VAL A 78 4.51 0.49 10.81
CA VAL A 78 5.47 -0.53 11.26
C VAL A 78 6.21 -1.17 10.07
N ARG A 79 5.50 -1.41 8.97
CA ARG A 79 6.05 -1.97 7.72
C ARG A 79 5.81 -1.02 6.56
N PRO A 80 6.57 0.08 6.48
CA PRO A 80 6.39 1.06 5.43
C PRO A 80 6.78 0.49 4.06
N PRO A 81 6.19 1.05 2.98
CA PRO A 81 6.62 0.74 1.64
C PRO A 81 8.10 1.05 1.47
N LYS A 82 8.79 0.25 0.67
CA LYS A 82 10.22 0.39 0.40
C LYS A 82 10.46 0.26 -1.08
N LEU A 83 11.35 1.09 -1.59
CA LEU A 83 11.89 0.99 -2.93
C LEU A 83 13.37 1.28 -2.82
N MET A 84 14.18 0.30 -3.18
CA MET A 84 15.62 0.42 -3.24
C MET A 84 16.07 -0.12 -4.59
N VAL A 85 17.09 0.50 -5.16
CA VAL A 85 17.61 0.14 -6.48
C VAL A 85 19.13 0.05 -6.43
N ASN A 86 19.68 -0.88 -7.20
CA ASN A 86 21.10 -0.93 -7.50
C ASN A 86 21.30 -1.48 -8.93
N HIS A 87 22.54 -1.70 -9.33
CA HIS A 87 22.88 -2.22 -10.65
C HIS A 87 22.47 -3.69 -10.88
N PHE A 88 22.08 -4.41 -9.83
CA PHE A 88 21.72 -5.83 -9.90
C PHE A 88 20.20 -6.04 -9.93
N GLY A 89 19.43 -5.13 -9.34
CA GLY A 89 17.98 -5.20 -9.35
C GLY A 89 17.31 -4.18 -8.46
N LEU A 90 16.07 -4.52 -8.13
CA LEU A 90 15.13 -3.72 -7.36
C LEU A 90 14.69 -4.46 -6.12
N ARG A 91 14.71 -3.78 -4.98
CA ARG A 91 14.08 -4.26 -3.75
C ARG A 91 12.83 -3.45 -3.49
N VAL A 92 11.68 -4.07 -3.72
CA VAL A 92 10.37 -3.40 -3.68
C VAL A 92 9.50 -4.02 -2.61
N ARG A 93 8.87 -3.15 -1.82
CA ARG A 93 7.81 -3.51 -0.89
C ARG A 93 6.64 -2.56 -1.17
N PRO A 94 5.64 -3.00 -1.96
CA PRO A 94 4.55 -2.14 -2.40
C PRO A 94 3.57 -1.81 -1.27
N SER A 95 3.43 -2.69 -0.27
CA SER A 95 2.50 -2.55 0.85
C SER A 95 3.14 -3.04 2.16
N PHE A 96 2.34 -3.41 3.17
CA PHE A 96 2.81 -4.02 4.41
C PHE A 96 3.27 -5.48 4.28
N GLY A 97 3.10 -6.07 3.09
CA GLY A 97 3.53 -7.43 2.80
C GLY A 97 5.06 -7.62 2.82
N LYS A 98 5.50 -8.71 2.21
CA LYS A 98 6.94 -9.02 2.07
C LYS A 98 7.64 -8.02 1.16
N ALA A 99 8.94 -7.82 1.41
CA ALA A 99 9.82 -7.17 0.44
C ALA A 99 10.21 -8.20 -0.63
N LEU A 100 10.06 -7.82 -1.89
CA LEU A 100 10.51 -8.57 -3.04
C LEU A 100 11.87 -8.06 -3.48
N MET A 101 12.77 -8.96 -3.86
CA MET A 101 14.01 -8.63 -4.54
C MET A 101 13.90 -9.16 -5.96
N ILE A 102 13.89 -8.25 -6.93
CA ILE A 102 13.64 -8.55 -8.32
C ILE A 102 14.91 -8.16 -9.10
N PRO A 103 15.68 -9.12 -9.63
CA PRO A 103 16.81 -8.83 -10.50
C PRO A 103 16.37 -8.06 -11.75
N TRP A 104 17.21 -7.18 -12.27
CA TRP A 104 16.89 -6.46 -13.51
C TRP A 104 16.69 -7.39 -14.71
N SER A 105 17.34 -8.56 -14.72
CA SER A 105 17.13 -9.60 -15.74
C SER A 105 15.68 -10.07 -15.83
N ASN A 106 14.90 -9.90 -14.76
CA ASN A 106 13.53 -10.38 -14.67
C ASN A 106 12.52 -9.24 -14.83
N ILE A 107 12.97 -8.05 -15.21
CA ILE A 107 12.12 -6.89 -15.43
C ILE A 107 12.18 -6.58 -16.91
N GLU A 108 11.01 -6.55 -17.54
CA GLU A 108 10.88 -6.24 -18.96
C GLU A 108 10.48 -4.78 -19.15
N GLU A 109 9.54 -4.31 -18.34
CA GLU A 109 9.00 -2.95 -18.46
C GLU A 109 8.92 -2.25 -17.10
N LEU A 110 9.35 -1.00 -17.09
CA LEU A 110 9.14 -0.03 -16.02
C LEU A 110 8.29 1.10 -16.56
N ALA A 111 7.08 1.27 -16.03
CA ALA A 111 6.20 2.35 -16.46
C ALA A 111 5.83 3.28 -15.30
N ALA A 112 5.71 4.58 -15.56
CA ALA A 112 5.05 5.50 -14.64
C ALA A 112 3.74 5.99 -15.28
N ILE A 113 2.66 6.00 -14.50
CA ILE A 113 1.35 6.45 -14.96
C ILE A 113 0.76 7.45 -13.96
N HIS A 114 0.04 8.45 -14.46
CA HIS A 114 -0.80 9.31 -13.63
C HIS A 114 -2.28 8.97 -13.85
N VAL A 115 -3.01 8.78 -12.75
CA VAL A 115 -4.43 8.38 -12.81
C VAL A 115 -5.29 9.37 -12.06
N GLY A 116 -6.26 9.96 -12.77
CA GLY A 116 -7.17 10.98 -12.25
C GLY A 116 -6.81 12.40 -12.71
N SER A 117 -7.52 13.39 -12.17
CA SER A 117 -7.29 14.81 -12.52
C SER A 117 -6.12 15.41 -11.75
N LYS A 118 -5.47 16.46 -12.28
CA LYS A 118 -4.30 17.14 -11.66
C LYS A 118 -4.41 17.42 -10.15
N ARG A 119 -5.63 17.64 -9.62
CA ARG A 119 -5.86 17.94 -8.18
C ARG A 119 -6.12 16.73 -7.29
N ARG A 120 -6.56 15.58 -7.84
CA ARG A 120 -6.87 14.36 -7.08
C ARG A 120 -6.20 13.10 -7.63
N GLY A 121 -5.34 13.27 -8.61
CA GLY A 121 -4.69 12.17 -9.30
C GLY A 121 -3.62 11.51 -8.44
N THR A 122 -3.43 10.22 -8.65
CA THR A 122 -2.39 9.42 -8.01
C THR A 122 -1.49 8.87 -9.08
N SER A 123 -0.18 9.10 -8.94
CA SER A 123 0.81 8.48 -9.80
C SER A 123 1.25 7.12 -9.26
N TYR A 124 1.41 6.16 -10.16
CA TYR A 124 1.86 4.81 -9.87
C TYR A 124 3.10 4.49 -10.71
N LEU A 125 4.03 3.77 -10.12
CA LEU A 125 5.11 3.07 -10.83
C LEU A 125 4.72 1.62 -10.96
N LEU A 126 4.82 1.10 -12.17
CA LEU A 126 4.42 -0.24 -12.56
C LEU A 126 5.66 -1.00 -13.02
N PHE A 127 5.71 -2.28 -12.69
CA PHE A 127 6.80 -3.17 -13.06
C PHE A 127 6.19 -4.41 -13.72
N ALA A 128 6.52 -4.61 -14.99
CA ALA A 128 6.21 -5.84 -15.71
C ALA A 128 7.44 -6.73 -15.58
N ALA A 129 7.22 -7.93 -15.08
CA ALA A 129 8.30 -8.81 -14.71
C ALA A 129 8.15 -10.11 -15.50
N ASP A 130 9.25 -10.61 -16.06
CA ASP A 130 9.24 -11.79 -16.89
C ASP A 130 8.64 -12.98 -16.10
N VAL A 131 7.93 -13.84 -16.83
CA VAL A 131 7.21 -15.04 -16.38
C VAL A 131 8.10 -15.94 -15.50
N TYR A 132 9.43 -15.88 -15.65
CA TYR A 132 10.43 -16.60 -14.86
C TYR A 132 10.62 -16.14 -13.42
N LEU A 133 9.93 -15.09 -12.95
CA LEU A 133 9.72 -14.87 -11.51
C LEU A 133 8.86 -16.00 -10.94
N GLY A 134 9.51 -17.13 -10.67
CA GLY A 134 9.03 -18.29 -9.93
C GLY A 134 7.58 -18.66 -10.21
N ARG A 135 7.34 -19.47 -11.25
CA ARG A 135 6.03 -20.10 -11.55
C ARG A 135 5.50 -20.99 -10.39
N GLY A 136 6.24 -21.14 -9.29
CA GLY A 136 5.82 -21.76 -8.03
C GLY A 136 6.53 -21.26 -6.76
N GLY A 137 7.19 -20.09 -6.80
CA GLY A 137 8.08 -19.63 -5.72
C GLY A 137 7.58 -18.39 -4.95
N SER A 138 8.14 -18.19 -3.75
CA SER A 138 7.90 -17.06 -2.84
C SER A 138 8.31 -15.68 -3.36
N ASP A 139 8.58 -15.53 -4.65
CA ASP A 139 9.14 -14.31 -5.25
C ASP A 139 8.10 -13.48 -6.01
N ARG A 140 6.88 -13.99 -6.18
CA ARG A 140 5.74 -13.19 -6.66
C ARG A 140 5.05 -12.44 -5.52
N PRO A 141 4.53 -11.22 -5.76
CA PRO A 141 3.67 -10.55 -4.80
C PRO A 141 2.41 -11.39 -4.57
N GLY A 142 2.19 -11.82 -3.32
CA GLY A 142 0.93 -12.46 -2.93
C GLY A 142 -0.25 -11.48 -2.99
N PHE A 143 -1.45 -11.93 -2.63
CA PHE A 143 -2.67 -11.12 -2.70
C PHE A 143 -2.52 -9.74 -2.03
N LEU A 144 -1.91 -9.69 -0.84
CA LEU A 144 -1.65 -8.45 -0.10
C LEU A 144 -0.55 -7.57 -0.72
N GLY A 145 0.38 -8.18 -1.46
CA GLY A 145 1.42 -7.47 -2.21
C GLY A 145 0.90 -6.85 -3.51
N ARG A 146 -0.18 -7.40 -4.07
CA ARG A 146 -0.87 -6.88 -5.27
C ARG A 146 -1.95 -5.85 -4.95
N SER A 147 -2.14 -5.44 -3.70
CA SER A 147 -3.19 -4.49 -3.32
C SER A 147 -3.08 -3.17 -4.09
N VAL A 148 -1.85 -2.66 -4.25
CA VAL A 148 -1.58 -1.42 -5.00
C VAL A 148 -1.79 -1.61 -6.49
N LEU A 149 -1.43 -2.78 -7.04
CA LEU A 149 -1.69 -3.09 -8.44
C LEU A 149 -3.20 -3.18 -8.72
N ARG A 150 -3.97 -3.77 -7.81
CA ARG A 150 -5.44 -3.80 -7.90
C ARG A 150 -6.06 -2.42 -7.79
N GLU A 151 -5.52 -1.57 -6.91
CA GLU A 151 -5.91 -0.15 -6.79
C GLU A 151 -5.66 0.58 -8.12
N ALA A 152 -4.46 0.45 -8.69
CA ALA A 152 -4.10 1.03 -9.97
C ALA A 152 -4.99 0.50 -11.10
N ASN A 153 -5.19 -0.81 -11.18
CA ASN A 153 -6.01 -1.44 -12.22
C ASN A 153 -7.47 -1.02 -12.18
N ARG A 154 -8.02 -0.83 -10.98
CA ARG A 154 -9.36 -0.27 -10.79
C ARG A 154 -9.43 1.20 -11.22
N ALA A 155 -8.36 1.96 -10.97
CA ALA A 155 -8.32 3.38 -11.29
C ALA A 155 -8.08 3.64 -12.80
N THR A 156 -7.41 2.72 -13.50
CA THR A 156 -7.12 2.82 -14.95
C THR A 156 -8.02 1.95 -15.83
N GLU A 157 -9.13 1.43 -15.28
CA GLU A 157 -10.09 0.61 -16.04
C GLU A 157 -9.46 -0.57 -16.81
N GLY A 158 -8.43 -1.21 -16.25
CA GLY A 158 -7.79 -2.38 -16.87
C GLY A 158 -6.49 -2.13 -17.65
N LEU A 159 -6.10 -0.88 -17.90
CA LEU A 159 -4.91 -0.56 -18.72
C LEU A 159 -3.56 -1.07 -18.15
N VAL A 160 -3.53 -1.47 -16.88
CA VAL A 160 -2.30 -1.94 -16.20
C VAL A 160 -2.33 -3.44 -15.88
N ALA A 161 -3.27 -4.18 -16.48
CA ALA A 161 -3.43 -5.62 -16.25
C ALA A 161 -2.21 -6.45 -16.66
N GLY A 162 -1.36 -5.94 -17.55
CA GLY A 162 -0.11 -6.57 -17.99
C GLY A 162 1.07 -6.43 -17.01
N PHE A 163 0.92 -5.66 -15.92
CA PHE A 163 1.99 -5.46 -14.94
C PHE A 163 1.83 -6.39 -13.72
N ASP A 164 2.94 -6.76 -13.09
CA ASP A 164 2.96 -7.70 -11.95
C ASP A 164 3.00 -7.00 -10.59
N LEU A 165 3.53 -5.78 -10.56
CA LEU A 165 3.74 -5.01 -9.34
C LEU A 165 3.44 -3.53 -9.60
N ALA A 166 2.89 -2.87 -8.58
CA ALA A 166 2.70 -1.43 -8.59
C ALA A 166 3.10 -0.81 -7.25
N VAL A 167 3.60 0.41 -7.31
CA VAL A 167 4.03 1.22 -6.17
C VAL A 167 3.42 2.61 -6.30
N ARG A 168 2.92 3.19 -5.20
CA ARG A 168 2.35 4.54 -5.20
C ARG A 168 3.47 5.56 -5.05
N CYS A 169 3.61 6.49 -6.00
CA CYS A 169 4.67 7.50 -5.95
C CYS A 169 4.53 8.43 -4.74
N LYS A 170 3.28 8.70 -4.30
CA LYS A 170 3.00 9.54 -3.11
C LYS A 170 3.59 9.01 -1.79
N ASP A 171 3.94 7.72 -1.74
CA ASP A 171 4.58 7.11 -0.57
C ASP A 171 6.09 7.44 -0.48
N PHE A 172 6.64 8.15 -1.48
CA PHE A 172 8.04 8.58 -1.58
C PHE A 172 8.14 10.10 -1.61
N ALA A 173 9.27 10.65 -1.15
CA ALA A 173 9.51 12.09 -1.11
C ALA A 173 9.80 12.66 -2.50
N THR A 174 10.42 11.84 -3.36
CA THR A 174 10.83 12.21 -4.71
C THR A 174 9.63 12.31 -5.65
N GLU A 175 9.64 13.30 -6.55
CA GLU A 175 8.60 13.46 -7.56
C GLU A 175 8.52 12.24 -8.49
N PRO A 176 7.33 11.88 -9.04
CA PRO A 176 7.17 10.69 -9.86
C PRO A 176 8.15 10.59 -11.04
N GLN A 177 8.40 11.72 -11.72
CA GLN A 177 9.33 11.81 -12.87
C GLN A 177 10.77 11.56 -12.44
N GLN A 178 11.19 12.19 -11.35
CA GLN A 178 12.53 12.00 -10.76
C GLN A 178 12.70 10.57 -10.24
N LEU A 179 11.63 9.95 -9.73
CA LEU A 179 11.65 8.58 -9.25
C LEU A 179 11.83 7.61 -10.41
N LEU A 180 11.08 7.80 -11.51
CA LEU A 180 11.26 7.03 -12.74
C LEU A 180 12.67 7.21 -13.31
N ALA A 181 13.16 8.44 -13.43
CA ALA A 181 14.50 8.75 -13.92
C ALA A 181 15.59 8.10 -13.04
N ARG A 182 15.42 8.13 -11.72
CA ARG A 182 16.36 7.49 -10.79
C ARG A 182 16.38 5.97 -10.98
N LEU A 183 15.22 5.32 -11.15
CA LEU A 183 15.18 3.88 -11.43
C LEU A 183 15.78 3.55 -12.79
N ALA A 184 15.44 4.33 -13.81
CA ALA A 184 15.95 4.19 -15.17
C ALA A 184 17.47 4.32 -15.25
N SER A 185 18.09 5.16 -14.41
CA SER A 185 19.55 5.32 -14.38
C SER A 185 20.31 4.05 -13.98
N TYR A 186 19.65 3.10 -13.30
CA TYR A 186 20.22 1.79 -12.94
C TYR A 186 19.70 0.66 -13.84
N ALA A 187 18.70 0.95 -14.68
CA ALA A 187 18.08 -0.04 -15.54
C ALA A 187 19.03 -0.41 -16.68
N PRO A 188 19.30 -1.71 -16.93
CA PRO A 188 20.04 -2.15 -18.10
C PRO A 188 19.23 -1.92 -19.39
N GLY A 189 19.91 -1.84 -20.53
CA GLY A 189 19.30 -1.45 -21.81
C GLY A 189 18.21 -2.39 -22.35
N HIS A 190 18.02 -3.58 -21.78
CA HIS A 190 16.92 -4.48 -22.13
C HIS A 190 15.60 -4.11 -21.45
N VAL A 191 15.62 -3.28 -20.40
CA VAL A 191 14.42 -2.85 -19.68
C VAL A 191 13.80 -1.68 -20.42
N GLN A 192 12.55 -1.85 -20.85
CA GLN A 192 11.80 -0.77 -21.47
C GLN A 192 11.31 0.20 -20.38
N VAL A 193 11.70 1.47 -20.49
CA VAL A 193 11.24 2.53 -19.58
C VAL A 193 10.20 3.38 -20.30
N VAL A 194 8.99 3.45 -19.74
CA VAL A 194 7.85 4.15 -20.32
C VAL A 194 7.35 5.24 -19.37
N ASP A 195 7.43 6.49 -19.79
CA ASP A 195 6.86 7.61 -19.04
C ASP A 195 5.47 7.96 -19.60
N ARG A 196 4.43 7.84 -18.76
CA ARG A 196 3.04 8.22 -19.05
C ARG A 196 2.46 9.09 -17.93
N LEU A 197 3.31 9.88 -17.28
CA LEU A 197 2.92 10.82 -16.22
C LEU A 197 2.20 12.06 -16.74
#